data_AF-A0A974HEV1-F1
#
_entry.id   AF-A0A974HEV1-F1
#
_cell.length_a   1.000
_cell.length_b   1.000
_cell.length_c   1.000
_cell.angle_alpha   90.00
_cell.angle_beta   90.00
_cell.angle_gamma   90.00
#
_symmetry.space_group_name_H-M   'P 1'
#
loop_
_entity.id
_entity.type
_entity.pdbx_description
1 polymer ?
#
loop_
_entity_poly.entity_id
_entity_poly.type
_entity_poly.pdbx_seq_one_letter_code
_entity_poly.pdbx_strand_id
1 'polypeptide(L)'
;LLSVLESPSWWPFSRKPWQSWKQAEPKESPGDVTPPNHGKEGILMSVPIIFSRKPDINLKPGKLTVLTSALEISDCNSQLLHRYQREDVDDITVCTGYDISIRQRFIGKPDITYKILSAKLPDVIPLLEMQYSKKIEFLEEALMFSGSRRSSPRDQSSPETGTPFPVHISVSSSNHCLVARVNVTLATRELLNKKRNN
;
A
#
# COMPACT_ATOMS: atom_id res chain seq x y z
N LEU A 1 -4.71 -50.40 -26.90
CA LEU A 1 -4.63 -49.29 -27.89
C LEU A 1 -5.08 -48.03 -27.19
N LEU A 2 -4.16 -47.12 -26.84
CA LEU A 2 -4.47 -45.85 -26.17
C LEU A 2 -4.91 -44.85 -27.26
N SER A 3 -6.16 -44.41 -27.21
CA SER A 3 -6.71 -43.43 -28.17
C SER A 3 -6.06 -42.06 -27.96
N VAL A 4 -5.59 -41.48 -29.06
CA VAL A 4 -5.02 -40.12 -29.12
C VAL A 4 -6.12 -39.12 -28.74
N LEU A 5 -5.93 -38.39 -27.64
CA LEU A 5 -6.85 -37.35 -27.19
C LEU A 5 -6.61 -36.09 -28.03
N GLU A 6 -7.54 -35.77 -28.93
CA GLU A 6 -7.50 -34.55 -29.73
C GLU A 6 -7.68 -33.33 -28.82
N SER A 7 -6.72 -32.40 -28.86
CA SER A 7 -6.76 -31.21 -28.00
C SER A 7 -7.80 -30.20 -28.51
N PRO A 8 -8.68 -29.65 -27.66
CA PRO A 8 -9.69 -28.67 -28.07
C PRO A 8 -9.08 -27.43 -28.74
N SER A 9 -9.76 -26.90 -29.75
CA SER A 9 -9.30 -25.77 -30.58
C SER A 9 -9.19 -24.42 -29.85
N TRP A 10 -9.76 -24.32 -28.65
CA TRP A 10 -9.71 -23.13 -27.79
C TRP A 10 -8.57 -23.18 -26.77
N TRP A 11 -7.79 -24.27 -26.73
CA TRP A 11 -6.67 -24.42 -25.79
C TRP A 11 -5.45 -23.62 -26.26
N PRO A 12 -4.80 -22.83 -25.39
CA PRO A 12 -3.69 -21.92 -25.76
C PRO A 12 -2.36 -22.65 -26.06
N PHE A 13 -2.31 -23.97 -25.91
CA PHE A 13 -1.19 -24.82 -26.32
C PHE A 13 -1.49 -25.61 -27.60
N SER A 14 -2.63 -25.38 -28.26
CA SER A 14 -2.93 -26.03 -29.54
C SER A 14 -1.97 -25.49 -30.61
N ARG A 15 -1.14 -26.39 -31.14
CA ARG A 15 -0.09 -26.08 -32.09
C ARG A 15 -0.68 -25.66 -33.43
N LYS A 16 -0.90 -24.36 -33.61
CA LYS A 16 -1.08 -23.74 -34.94
C LYS A 16 0.04 -22.71 -35.12
N PRO A 17 0.86 -22.81 -36.18
CA PRO A 17 1.94 -21.87 -36.41
C PRO A 17 1.35 -20.48 -36.67
N TRP A 18 1.84 -19.49 -35.91
CA TRP A 18 1.60 -18.07 -36.14
C TRP A 18 1.79 -17.73 -37.61
N GLN A 19 0.71 -17.32 -38.29
CA GLN A 19 0.77 -16.66 -39.58
C GLN A 19 -0.32 -15.58 -39.66
N SER A 20 0.10 -14.45 -40.24
CA SER A 20 -0.64 -13.21 -40.52
C SER A 20 -0.89 -12.21 -39.38
N TRP A 21 0.20 -11.66 -38.83
CA TRP A 21 0.27 -10.21 -38.68
C TRP A 21 0.83 -9.64 -39.98
N LYS A 22 -0.04 -9.38 -40.96
CA LYS A 22 0.26 -8.51 -42.12
C LYS A 22 -0.84 -7.47 -42.16
N GLN A 23 -0.52 -6.27 -41.69
CA GLN A 23 -0.09 -5.14 -42.53
C GLN A 23 -1.29 -4.23 -42.78
N ALA A 24 -1.46 -3.26 -41.87
CA ALA A 24 -2.13 -2.00 -42.18
C ALA A 24 -1.03 -0.93 -42.27
N GLU A 25 -0.96 -0.30 -43.44
CA GLU A 25 -0.04 0.77 -43.84
C GLU A 25 0.00 1.95 -42.86
N PRO A 26 1.12 2.70 -42.82
CA PRO A 26 1.31 3.83 -41.93
C PRO A 26 0.61 5.08 -42.50
N LYS A 27 -0.20 5.73 -41.67
CA LYS A 27 -0.53 7.14 -41.88
C LYS A 27 -0.13 7.90 -40.61
N GLU A 28 0.91 8.72 -40.75
CA GLU A 28 1.34 9.68 -39.75
C GLU A 28 0.16 10.57 -39.32
N SER A 29 -0.10 10.60 -38.02
CA SER A 29 -0.22 11.85 -37.27
C SER A 29 0.01 11.56 -35.79
N PRO A 30 0.73 12.43 -35.05
CA PRO A 30 0.99 12.24 -33.63
C PRO A 30 -0.26 12.62 -32.83
N GLY A 31 -1.17 11.68 -32.69
CA GLY A 31 -2.27 11.74 -31.74
C GLY A 31 -1.87 11.03 -30.47
N ASP A 32 -1.45 11.81 -29.49
CA ASP A 32 -1.40 11.50 -28.06
C ASP A 32 -2.26 10.29 -27.68
N VAL A 33 -1.64 9.14 -27.38
CA VAL A 33 -2.31 8.07 -26.65
C VAL A 33 -2.37 8.56 -25.22
N THR A 34 -3.33 9.45 -24.97
CA THR A 34 -3.73 9.77 -23.61
C THR A 34 -4.13 8.43 -22.99
N PRO A 35 -3.56 8.04 -21.83
CA PRO A 35 -4.09 6.91 -21.08
C PRO A 35 -5.60 7.15 -20.84
N PRO A 36 -6.42 6.10 -20.69
CA PRO A 36 -7.87 6.24 -20.57
C PRO A 36 -8.20 7.40 -19.64
N ASN A 37 -8.88 8.42 -20.18
CA ASN A 37 -9.34 9.55 -19.40
C ASN A 37 -10.24 8.99 -18.29
N HIS A 38 -9.66 8.83 -17.09
CA HIS A 38 -10.34 8.44 -15.87
C HIS A 38 -11.30 9.58 -15.49
N GLY A 39 -12.44 9.61 -16.19
CA GLY A 39 -13.41 10.69 -16.14
C GLY A 39 -13.85 10.95 -14.71
N LYS A 40 -13.51 12.14 -14.19
CA LYS A 40 -13.92 12.65 -12.88
C LYS A 40 -13.91 11.58 -11.80
N GLU A 41 -12.82 10.83 -11.71
CA GLU A 41 -12.71 9.85 -10.65
C GLU A 41 -12.67 10.58 -9.30
N GLY A 42 -13.61 10.24 -8.41
CA GLY A 42 -13.81 10.97 -7.16
C GLY A 42 -12.64 10.71 -6.22
N ILE A 43 -11.62 11.56 -6.27
CA ILE A 43 -10.50 11.52 -5.32
C ILE A 43 -11.07 11.82 -3.93
N LEU A 44 -10.96 10.85 -3.03
CA LEU A 44 -11.35 11.00 -1.63
C LEU A 44 -10.23 11.64 -0.81
N MET A 45 -8.99 11.18 -1.02
CA MET A 45 -7.82 11.69 -0.31
C MET A 45 -6.54 11.33 -1.06
N SER A 46 -5.51 12.16 -0.93
CA SER A 46 -4.15 11.82 -1.39
C SER A 46 -3.14 12.18 -0.31
N VAL A 47 -2.24 11.24 0.02
CA VAL A 47 -1.25 11.41 1.09
C VAL A 47 0.14 11.00 0.63
N PRO A 48 1.20 11.67 1.13
CA PRO A 48 2.56 11.21 0.90
C PRO A 48 2.79 9.89 1.65
N ILE A 49 3.52 8.97 1.02
CA ILE A 49 3.83 7.65 1.57
C ILE A 49 5.29 7.29 1.36
N ILE A 50 5.75 6.32 2.14
CA ILE A 50 6.92 5.50 1.85
C ILE A 50 6.42 4.08 1.63
N PHE A 51 6.79 3.44 0.53
CA PHE A 51 6.25 2.13 0.17
C PHE A 51 7.32 1.16 -0.31
N SER A 52 7.03 -0.13 -0.24
CA SER A 52 7.78 -1.16 -0.97
C SER A 52 6.81 -2.14 -1.64
N ARG A 53 7.24 -2.73 -2.75
CA ARG A 53 6.49 -3.75 -3.48
C ARG A 53 7.14 -5.10 -3.23
N LYS A 54 6.45 -6.05 -2.58
CA LYS A 54 7.00 -7.40 -2.37
C LYS A 54 7.34 -8.06 -3.72
N PRO A 55 8.45 -8.82 -3.80
CA PRO A 55 9.37 -9.23 -2.72
C PRO A 55 10.46 -8.20 -2.37
N ASP A 56 10.46 -7.00 -2.98
CA ASP A 56 11.43 -5.96 -2.70
C ASP A 56 11.26 -5.40 -1.27
N ILE A 57 12.37 -5.15 -0.60
CA ILE A 57 12.43 -4.51 0.72
C ILE A 57 12.81 -3.03 0.63
N ASN A 58 13.20 -2.55 -0.55
CA ASN A 58 13.60 -1.16 -0.75
C ASN A 58 12.40 -0.23 -0.62
N LEU A 59 12.43 0.60 0.41
CA LEU A 59 11.44 1.63 0.66
C LEU A 59 11.67 2.81 -0.30
N LYS A 60 10.61 3.24 -0.98
CA LYS A 60 10.60 4.32 -1.97
C LYS A 60 9.57 5.38 -1.55
N PRO A 61 9.88 6.67 -1.69
CA PRO A 61 8.91 7.73 -1.46
C PRO A 61 7.90 7.77 -2.62
N GLY A 62 6.66 8.14 -2.30
CA GLY A 62 5.61 8.27 -3.29
C GLY A 62 4.33 8.86 -2.72
N LYS A 63 3.22 8.56 -3.37
CA LYS A 63 1.89 9.07 -3.02
C LYS A 63 0.85 7.96 -3.10
N LEU A 64 0.01 7.86 -2.08
CA LEU A 64 -1.21 7.05 -2.09
C LEU A 64 -2.38 7.96 -2.41
N THR A 65 -3.16 7.63 -3.43
CA THR A 65 -4.42 8.29 -3.74
C THR A 65 -5.56 7.31 -3.55
N VAL A 66 -6.50 7.67 -2.67
CA VAL A 66 -7.73 6.94 -2.44
C VAL A 66 -8.80 7.55 -3.33
N LEU A 67 -9.29 6.77 -4.28
CA LEU A 67 -10.40 7.15 -5.15
C LEU A 67 -11.65 6.41 -4.71
N THR A 68 -12.81 6.84 -5.21
CA THR A 68 -14.04 6.07 -5.03
C THR A 68 -13.89 4.67 -5.62
N SER A 69 -13.45 4.53 -6.87
CA SER A 69 -13.34 3.24 -7.57
C SER A 69 -12.04 2.47 -7.37
N ALA A 70 -10.99 3.08 -6.83
CA ALA A 70 -9.66 2.49 -6.85
C ALA A 70 -8.72 3.02 -5.76
N LEU A 71 -7.58 2.35 -5.62
CA LEU A 71 -6.40 2.83 -4.89
C LEU A 71 -5.22 2.95 -5.85
N GLU A 72 -4.57 4.10 -5.85
CA GLU A 72 -3.42 4.37 -6.71
C GLU A 72 -2.16 4.61 -5.89
N ILE A 73 -1.06 4.03 -6.35
CA ILE A 73 0.28 4.26 -5.82
C ILE A 73 1.09 4.90 -6.94
N SER A 74 1.60 6.10 -6.68
CA SER A 74 2.49 6.82 -7.58
C SER A 74 3.87 7.02 -6.94
N ASP A 75 4.90 7.14 -7.77
CA ASP A 75 6.24 7.49 -7.31
C ASP A 75 6.36 8.98 -6.94
N CYS A 76 7.57 9.40 -6.55
CA CYS A 76 7.86 10.81 -6.25
C CYS A 76 7.76 11.75 -7.47
N ASN A 77 7.82 11.21 -8.69
CA ASN A 77 7.66 11.96 -9.93
C ASN A 77 6.18 12.03 -10.38
N SER A 78 5.25 11.55 -9.54
CA SER A 78 3.83 11.41 -9.86
C SER A 78 3.54 10.48 -11.04
N GLN A 79 4.46 9.55 -11.35
CA GLN A 79 4.20 8.45 -12.27
C GLN A 79 3.39 7.37 -11.53
N LEU A 80 2.25 6.99 -12.11
CA LEU A 80 1.43 5.90 -11.59
C LEU A 80 2.20 4.58 -11.69
N LEU A 81 2.46 3.94 -10.54
CA LEU A 81 3.18 2.67 -10.48
C LEU A 81 2.23 1.48 -10.43
N HIS A 82 1.14 1.61 -9.68
CA HIS A 82 0.13 0.56 -9.57
C HIS A 82 -1.22 1.16 -9.22
N ARG A 83 -2.26 0.56 -9.80
CA ARG A 83 -3.64 0.90 -9.53
C ARG A 83 -4.40 -0.38 -9.19
N TYR A 84 -4.96 -0.42 -8.00
CA TYR A 84 -5.91 -1.44 -7.59
C TYR A 84 -7.31 -0.95 -7.92
N GLN A 85 -8.06 -1.66 -8.76
CA GLN A 85 -9.50 -1.46 -8.77
C GLN A 85 -10.08 -1.99 -7.45
N ARG A 86 -11.22 -1.44 -7.02
CA ARG A 86 -11.82 -1.79 -5.72
C ARG A 86 -12.07 -3.30 -5.60
N GLU A 87 -12.50 -3.91 -6.67
CA GLU A 87 -12.80 -5.32 -6.88
C GLU A 87 -11.53 -6.19 -6.83
N ASP A 88 -10.42 -5.68 -7.35
CA ASP A 88 -9.13 -6.37 -7.47
C ASP A 88 -8.35 -6.43 -6.15
N VAL A 89 -8.68 -5.60 -5.17
CA VAL A 89 -8.07 -5.70 -3.83
C VAL A 89 -8.56 -6.99 -3.18
N ASP A 90 -7.69 -7.90 -2.79
CA ASP A 90 -8.10 -9.08 -2.01
C ASP A 90 -8.23 -8.71 -0.53
N ASP A 91 -7.19 -8.09 0.01
CA ASP A 91 -7.11 -7.72 1.42
C ASP A 91 -6.25 -6.48 1.67
N ILE A 92 -6.60 -5.77 2.74
CA ILE A 92 -5.88 -4.64 3.31
C ILE A 92 -5.61 -4.98 4.78
N THR A 93 -4.37 -5.25 5.14
CA THR A 93 -3.97 -5.47 6.53
C THR A 93 -3.47 -4.17 7.13
N VAL A 94 -4.08 -3.72 8.23
CA VAL A 94 -3.59 -2.62 9.05
C VAL A 94 -2.69 -3.20 10.14
N CYS A 95 -1.38 -3.05 9.97
CA CYS A 95 -0.38 -3.52 10.94
C CYS A 95 -0.33 -2.59 12.15
N THR A 96 -0.28 -1.28 11.90
CA THR A 96 -0.35 -0.22 12.91
C THR A 96 -1.17 0.96 12.35
N GLY A 97 -1.43 2.00 13.15
CA GLY A 97 -2.06 3.23 12.65
C GLY A 97 -1.27 3.96 11.53
N TYR A 98 -0.02 3.57 11.29
CA TYR A 98 0.89 4.21 10.33
C TYR A 98 1.51 3.23 9.32
N ASP A 99 1.08 1.95 9.33
CA ASP A 99 1.58 0.88 8.47
C ASP A 99 0.42 0.01 7.98
N ILE A 100 0.25 -0.07 6.66
CA ILE A 100 -0.72 -0.93 6.01
C ILE A 100 -0.07 -1.77 4.90
N SER A 101 -0.65 -2.94 4.63
CA SER A 101 -0.30 -3.79 3.49
C SER A 101 -1.53 -4.00 2.62
N ILE A 102 -1.41 -3.76 1.31
CA ILE A 102 -2.49 -3.97 0.34
C ILE A 102 -2.07 -5.09 -0.60
N ARG A 103 -2.92 -6.12 -0.76
CA ARG A 103 -2.65 -7.28 -1.59
C ARG A 103 -3.71 -7.47 -2.67
N GLN A 104 -3.23 -7.83 -3.85
CA GLN A 104 -4.02 -8.32 -4.98
C GLN A 104 -3.46 -9.69 -5.38
N ARG A 105 -4.32 -10.70 -5.38
CA ARG A 105 -4.01 -12.09 -5.62
C ARG A 105 -4.13 -12.42 -7.10
N PHE A 106 -3.19 -13.21 -7.60
CA PHE A 106 -3.24 -13.70 -8.96
C PHE A 106 -3.17 -15.23 -9.00
N ILE A 107 -3.79 -15.82 -10.02
CA ILE A 107 -3.68 -17.26 -10.29
C ILE A 107 -2.53 -17.46 -11.30
N GLY A 108 -1.60 -18.35 -10.97
CA GLY A 108 -0.45 -18.69 -11.83
C GLY A 108 0.63 -17.61 -11.93
N LYS A 109 0.51 -16.52 -11.16
CA LYS A 109 1.50 -15.44 -11.04
C LYS A 109 1.64 -15.06 -9.56
N PRO A 110 2.79 -14.51 -9.13
CA PRO A 110 2.93 -14.02 -7.77
C PRO A 110 1.97 -12.85 -7.51
N ASP A 111 1.44 -12.80 -6.30
CA ASP A 111 0.57 -11.73 -5.83
C ASP A 111 1.29 -10.37 -5.82
N ILE A 112 0.54 -9.30 -6.07
CA ILE A 112 1.05 -7.94 -5.96
C ILE A 112 0.72 -7.44 -4.55
N THR A 113 1.74 -7.23 -3.74
CA THR A 113 1.59 -6.68 -2.39
C THR A 113 2.43 -5.43 -2.24
N TYR A 114 1.79 -4.33 -1.83
CA TYR A 114 2.48 -3.11 -1.43
C TYR A 114 2.39 -2.93 0.09
N LYS A 115 3.53 -2.69 0.73
CA LYS A 115 3.60 -2.19 2.11
C LYS A 115 3.68 -0.67 2.05
N ILE A 116 2.93 0.01 2.91
CA ILE A 116 2.77 1.47 2.87
C ILE A 116 2.90 2.02 4.28
N LEU A 117 3.79 2.98 4.44
CA LEU A 117 4.02 3.74 5.66
C LEU A 117 3.66 5.21 5.44
N SER A 118 2.91 5.80 6.35
CA SER A 118 2.66 7.24 6.36
C SER A 118 2.14 7.73 7.71
N ALA A 119 2.58 8.91 8.12
CA ALA A 119 2.02 9.63 9.27
C ALA A 119 0.55 10.04 9.06
N LYS A 120 0.06 10.05 7.81
CA LYS A 120 -1.30 10.43 7.44
C LYS A 120 -2.24 9.23 7.25
N LEU A 121 -1.77 8.01 7.49
CA LEU A 121 -2.64 6.83 7.45
C LEU A 121 -3.80 6.84 8.46
N PRO A 122 -3.70 7.44 9.67
CA PRO A 122 -4.86 7.53 10.57
C PRO A 122 -6.07 8.26 9.97
N ASP A 123 -5.83 9.19 9.04
CA ASP A 123 -6.88 9.92 8.32
C ASP A 123 -7.44 9.07 7.14
N VAL A 124 -6.62 8.18 6.58
CA VAL A 124 -6.94 7.32 5.43
C VAL A 124 -7.67 6.04 5.84
N ILE A 125 -7.29 5.43 6.96
CA ILE A 125 -7.82 4.15 7.44
C ILE A 125 -9.37 4.15 7.49
N PRO A 126 -10.06 5.17 8.05
CA PRO A 126 -11.52 5.20 8.05
C PRO A 126 -12.14 5.21 6.64
N LEU A 127 -11.47 5.81 5.66
CA LEU A 127 -11.92 5.78 4.27
C LEU A 127 -11.76 4.38 3.67
N LEU A 128 -10.65 3.70 4.00
CA LEU A 128 -10.42 2.31 3.58
C LEU A 128 -11.45 1.38 4.21
N GLU A 129 -11.76 1.53 5.51
CA GLU A 129 -12.82 0.78 6.19
C GLU A 129 -14.17 0.93 5.48
N MET A 130 -14.54 2.17 5.13
CA MET A 130 -15.80 2.45 4.44
C MET A 130 -15.84 1.90 3.01
N GLN A 131 -14.73 1.97 2.26
CA GLN A 131 -14.68 1.55 0.85
C GLN A 131 -14.49 0.03 0.68
N TYR A 132 -13.74 -0.60 1.58
CA TYR A 132 -13.26 -1.98 1.43
C TYR A 132 -13.82 -2.94 2.48
N SER A 133 -14.37 -2.41 3.58
CA SER A 133 -15.11 -3.09 4.66
C SER A 133 -14.74 -4.54 4.95
N LYS A 134 -15.21 -5.52 4.16
CA LYS A 134 -14.92 -6.94 4.38
C LYS A 134 -13.47 -7.35 4.05
N LYS A 135 -12.74 -6.51 3.34
CA LYS A 135 -11.36 -6.74 2.90
C LYS A 135 -10.34 -6.14 3.87
N ILE A 136 -10.75 -5.36 4.88
CA ILE A 136 -9.82 -4.76 5.84
C ILE A 136 -9.70 -5.63 7.09
N GLU A 137 -8.46 -5.89 7.50
CA GLU A 137 -8.11 -6.65 8.69
C GLU A 137 -7.20 -5.82 9.59
N PHE A 138 -7.49 -5.79 10.89
CA PHE A 138 -6.66 -5.08 11.86
C PHE A 138 -5.84 -6.09 12.66
N LEU A 139 -4.51 -5.92 12.64
CA LEU A 139 -3.64 -6.67 13.52
C LEU A 139 -3.83 -6.19 14.97
N GLU A 140 -3.53 -7.04 15.96
CA GLU A 140 -3.77 -6.75 17.38
C GLU A 140 -3.14 -5.43 17.85
N GLU A 141 -1.97 -5.09 17.33
CA GLU A 141 -1.28 -3.81 17.59
C GLU A 141 -2.03 -2.59 17.02
N ALA A 142 -2.72 -2.76 15.89
CA ALA A 142 -3.53 -1.71 15.27
C ALA A 142 -4.83 -1.44 16.02
N LEU A 143 -5.41 -2.45 16.68
CA LEU A 143 -6.67 -2.33 17.44
C LEU A 143 -6.54 -1.31 18.58
N MET A 144 -5.35 -1.16 19.16
CA MET A 144 -5.06 -0.16 20.19
C MET A 144 -5.30 1.28 19.69
N PHE A 145 -5.12 1.53 18.39
CA PHE A 145 -5.36 2.84 17.77
C PHE A 145 -6.82 3.03 17.33
N SER A 146 -7.58 1.94 17.16
CA SER A 146 -9.01 1.96 16.82
C SER A 146 -9.89 2.27 18.05
N GLY A 147 -9.46 1.86 19.24
CA GLY A 147 -10.23 1.96 20.49
C GLY A 147 -10.55 3.38 20.99
N SER A 148 -9.91 4.43 20.47
CA SER A 148 -10.14 5.79 20.97
C SER A 148 -11.43 6.47 20.44
N ARG A 149 -12.22 5.81 19.57
CA ARG A 149 -13.40 6.44 18.93
C ARG A 149 -14.74 6.19 19.65
N ARG A 150 -14.75 5.62 20.86
CA ARG A 150 -15.96 5.54 21.70
C ARG A 150 -15.65 5.69 23.19
N SER A 151 -15.51 6.92 23.66
CA SER A 151 -15.88 7.27 25.02
C SER A 151 -16.22 8.76 25.11
N SER A 152 -17.48 9.06 25.44
CA SER A 152 -17.85 10.33 26.06
C SER A 152 -17.20 10.40 27.45
N PRO A 153 -16.96 11.60 28.01
CA PRO A 153 -16.26 11.72 29.27
C PRO A 153 -17.16 11.18 30.38
N ARG A 154 -16.76 10.05 30.96
CA ARG A 154 -17.25 9.66 32.27
C ARG A 154 -16.06 9.24 33.11
N ASP A 155 -15.92 9.95 34.22
CA ASP A 155 -14.98 9.70 35.29
C ASP A 155 -14.90 8.20 35.64
N GLN A 156 -13.70 7.63 35.66
CA GLN A 156 -13.04 7.14 36.89
C GLN A 156 -11.89 6.15 36.60
N SER A 157 -10.81 6.39 37.37
CA SER A 157 -9.81 5.46 37.94
C SER A 157 -8.90 4.61 37.03
N SER A 158 -7.59 4.79 37.28
CA SER A 158 -6.42 3.99 36.89
C SER A 158 -6.59 2.47 37.10
N PRO A 159 -5.78 1.63 36.43
CA PRO A 159 -4.45 1.31 36.95
C PRO A 159 -3.32 1.21 35.90
N GLU A 160 -2.15 1.65 36.34
CA GLU A 160 -0.82 1.03 36.21
C GLU A 160 -0.31 0.39 34.88
N THR A 161 0.76 1.05 34.40
CA THR A 161 2.06 0.47 33.98
C THR A 161 2.17 -0.28 32.65
N GLY A 162 2.68 0.47 31.67
CA GLY A 162 3.43 -0.03 30.52
C GLY A 162 3.82 1.17 29.68
N THR A 163 4.95 1.82 29.98
CA THR A 163 5.42 2.97 29.18
C THR A 163 5.86 2.46 27.81
N PRO A 164 5.18 2.83 26.70
CA PRO A 164 5.72 2.56 25.38
C PRO A 164 6.89 3.52 25.16
N PHE A 165 8.04 2.99 24.73
CA PHE A 165 9.18 3.82 24.36
C PHE A 165 8.75 4.83 23.28
N PRO A 166 8.95 6.15 23.49
CA PRO A 166 8.60 7.13 22.48
C PRO A 166 9.58 7.00 21.30
N VAL A 167 9.12 6.40 20.20
CA VAL A 167 9.78 6.48 18.90
C VAL A 167 9.47 7.84 18.29
N HIS A 168 10.45 8.74 18.31
CA HIS A 168 10.32 10.05 17.71
C HIS A 168 10.72 9.98 16.22
N ILE A 169 9.74 9.95 15.32
CA ILE A 169 9.96 9.98 13.88
C ILE A 169 10.00 11.45 13.45
N SER A 170 11.20 11.99 13.23
CA SER A 170 11.38 13.33 12.69
C SER A 170 11.53 13.28 11.18
N VAL A 171 10.59 13.91 10.47
CA VAL A 171 10.63 14.09 9.01
C VAL A 171 11.14 15.50 8.74
N SER A 172 12.30 15.63 8.10
CA SER A 172 12.83 16.91 7.66
C SER A 172 12.59 17.08 6.16
N SER A 173 12.01 18.23 5.78
CA SER A 173 11.69 18.58 4.39
C SER A 173 12.75 19.52 3.82
N SER A 174 13.26 19.23 2.63
CA SER A 174 14.16 20.13 1.90
C SER A 174 13.62 20.40 0.50
N ASN A 175 13.69 21.66 0.08
CA ASN A 175 13.03 22.20 -1.11
C ASN A 175 13.82 21.90 -2.38
N HIS A 176 13.85 20.64 -2.81
CA HIS A 176 13.98 20.14 -4.18
C HIS A 176 14.21 18.63 -4.07
N CYS A 177 13.28 17.83 -4.60
CA CYS A 177 13.14 16.39 -4.36
C CYS A 177 12.76 16.03 -2.91
N LEU A 178 11.54 15.52 -2.72
CA LEU A 178 11.03 14.98 -1.45
C LEU A 178 11.77 13.70 -1.05
N VAL A 179 13.02 13.84 -0.60
CA VAL A 179 13.77 12.78 0.07
C VAL A 179 13.34 12.82 1.53
N ALA A 180 12.29 12.08 1.87
CA ALA A 180 11.93 11.84 3.27
C ALA A 180 13.03 10.96 3.90
N ARG A 181 13.93 11.58 4.66
CA ARG A 181 14.87 10.86 5.53
C ARG A 181 14.13 10.45 6.80
N VAL A 182 13.89 9.16 6.99
CA VAL A 182 13.37 8.60 8.24
C VAL A 182 14.56 8.20 9.10
N ASN A 183 14.84 8.97 10.16
CA ASN A 183 15.80 8.57 11.19
C ASN A 183 15.04 7.90 12.34
N VAL A 184 15.30 6.61 12.57
CA VAL A 184 14.79 5.87 13.73
C VAL A 184 15.87 5.92 14.81
N THR A 185 15.62 6.65 15.90
CA THR A 185 16.57 6.72 17.03
C THR A 185 16.00 5.90 18.18
N LEU A 186 16.70 4.83 18.56
CA LEU A 186 16.39 4.04 19.76
C LEU A 186 17.09 4.67 20.97
N ALA A 187 16.33 5.20 21.93
CA ALA A 187 16.89 5.72 23.17
C ALA A 187 17.39 4.56 24.06
N THR A 188 18.70 4.32 24.10
CA THR A 188 19.32 3.35 25.00
C THR A 188 19.58 4.02 26.36
N ARG A 189 19.07 3.44 27.46
CA ARG A 189 19.34 3.91 28.83
C ARG A 189 20.70 3.38 29.30
N GLU A 190 21.70 4.25 29.35
CA GLU A 190 22.90 4.08 30.18
C GLU A 190 22.51 4.25 31.65
N LEU A 191 22.34 3.15 32.38
CA LEU A 191 22.31 3.15 33.85
C LEU A 191 23.00 1.89 34.38
N LEU A 192 24.33 1.90 34.43
CA LEU A 192 25.05 1.13 35.45
C LEU A 192 26.49 1.65 35.58
N ASN A 193 26.76 2.53 36.55
CA ASN A 193 27.81 2.35 37.57
C ASN A 193 27.99 3.64 38.40
N LYS A 194 27.14 3.85 39.40
CA LYS A 194 27.46 4.78 40.50
C LYS A 194 26.89 4.28 41.82
N LYS A 195 27.44 3.15 42.30
CA LYS A 195 27.40 2.80 43.72
C LYS A 195 28.47 1.77 44.09
N ARG A 196 29.73 2.15 43.91
CA ARG A 196 30.87 1.56 44.63
C ARG A 196 31.74 2.75 45.05
N ASN A 197 31.91 2.92 46.36
CA ASN A 197 32.51 4.04 47.11
C ASN A 197 31.48 4.88 47.88
N ASN A 198 30.96 4.29 48.95
CA ASN A 198 31.13 4.83 50.29
C ASN A 198 31.02 3.67 51.29
#